data_AF-A0A9N7V8C1-F1
#
_entry.id   AF-A0A9N7V8C1-F1
#
_cell.length_a   1.000
_cell.length_b   1.000
_cell.length_c   1.000
_cell.angle_alpha   90.00
_cell.angle_beta   90.00
_cell.angle_gamma   90.00
#
_symmetry.space_group_name_H-M   'P 1'
#
loop_
_entity.id
_entity.type
_entity.pdbx_description
1 polymer ?
#
loop_
_entity_poly.entity_id
_entity_poly.type
_entity_poly.pdbx_seq_one_letter_code
_entity_poly.pdbx_strand_id
1 'polypeptide(L)'
;MLQGIKEIGSHAMDIYDYLLAGFDPRLKEYPMMQNPVPMTATLISYLLFVMYLGPRFMANRKPFQLKEAMIVYNFLLVGLSIFIVYEFLMSGWATTYTWRCDPIDTSNSPEALRMVRVAWLFWFSKIIELMDTVFFVLRKKQGQITFLHIFHHSFMPWTWWWGICYAPGGMGSFHAMVNSTVHIIMYFYYGLSAAGPRFQKFLWWKKYMTAIQLTQFVLVSLHATQYYFLHSCDYQFPIVLHLIWMYGTFFFVLFSNFWVQAYVRGKRLPKQDIKQSQNGSAVQTNGKCHENGYSNGSTNHDNSSAHMGKMKKA
;
A
#
# COMPACT_ATOMS: atom_id res chain seq x y z
N MET A 1 -40.41 -13.37 16.12
CA MET A 1 -38.94 -13.56 16.10
C MET A 1 -38.50 -14.49 14.95
N LEU A 2 -38.95 -15.75 14.91
CA LEU A 2 -38.64 -16.69 13.81
C LEU A 2 -39.07 -16.22 12.41
N GLN A 3 -40.23 -15.55 12.29
CA GLN A 3 -40.73 -15.03 11.02
C GLN A 3 -39.89 -13.85 10.50
N GLY A 4 -39.52 -12.91 11.39
CA GLY A 4 -38.59 -11.82 11.04
C GLY A 4 -37.17 -12.31 10.70
N ILE A 5 -36.68 -13.38 11.34
CA ILE A 5 -35.40 -14.01 10.96
C ILE A 5 -35.49 -14.62 9.55
N LYS A 6 -36.62 -15.26 9.20
CA LYS A 6 -36.84 -15.81 7.86
C LYS A 6 -36.94 -14.72 6.80
N GLU A 7 -37.65 -13.62 7.07
CA GLU A 7 -37.77 -12.47 6.16
C GLU A 7 -36.42 -11.78 5.93
N ILE A 8 -35.62 -11.58 6.99
CA ILE A 8 -34.26 -11.05 6.85
C ILE A 8 -33.40 -12.01 6.02
N GLY A 9 -33.53 -13.32 6.24
CA GLY A 9 -32.83 -14.34 5.48
C GLY A 9 -33.19 -14.33 3.99
N SER A 10 -34.48 -14.23 3.64
CA SER A 10 -34.91 -14.15 2.23
C SER A 10 -34.41 -12.87 1.56
N HIS A 11 -34.53 -11.71 2.22
CA HIS A 11 -34.00 -10.46 1.67
C HIS A 11 -32.48 -10.49 1.46
N ALA A 12 -31.74 -11.12 2.37
CA ALA A 12 -30.30 -11.27 2.22
C ALA A 12 -29.95 -12.16 1.02
N MET A 13 -30.71 -13.24 0.78
CA MET A 13 -30.54 -14.11 -0.38
C MET A 13 -30.91 -13.39 -1.69
N ASP A 14 -31.99 -12.61 -1.71
CA ASP A 14 -32.38 -11.84 -2.90
C ASP A 14 -31.28 -10.84 -3.29
N ILE A 15 -30.70 -10.13 -2.31
CA ILE A 15 -29.58 -9.22 -2.54
C ILE A 15 -28.36 -9.99 -3.03
N TYR A 16 -28.06 -11.14 -2.43
CA TYR A 16 -26.93 -11.97 -2.82
C TYR A 16 -27.05 -12.45 -4.27
N ASP A 17 -28.21 -12.97 -4.65
CA ASP A 17 -28.49 -13.45 -6.00
C ASP A 17 -28.47 -12.29 -7.02
N TYR A 18 -29.01 -11.12 -6.65
CA TYR A 18 -28.92 -9.91 -7.47
C TYR A 18 -27.47 -9.47 -7.70
N LEU A 19 -26.64 -9.49 -6.66
CA LEU A 19 -25.23 -9.12 -6.77
C LEU A 19 -24.47 -10.08 -7.68
N LEU A 20 -24.68 -11.39 -7.52
CA LEU A 20 -24.05 -12.41 -8.36
C LEU A 20 -24.51 -12.35 -9.82
N ALA A 21 -25.78 -12.02 -10.07
CA ALA A 21 -26.31 -11.90 -11.42
C ALA A 21 -25.64 -10.80 -12.25
N GLY A 22 -25.11 -9.76 -11.59
CA GLY A 22 -24.40 -8.68 -12.26
C GLY A 22 -22.92 -8.95 -12.54
N PHE A 23 -22.40 -10.13 -12.19
CA PHE A 23 -21.00 -10.48 -12.45
C PHE A 23 -20.75 -10.75 -13.93
N ASP A 24 -19.56 -10.38 -14.38
CA ASP A 24 -19.08 -10.71 -15.70
C ASP A 24 -18.96 -12.24 -15.84
N PRO A 25 -19.74 -12.87 -16.74
CA PRO A 25 -19.76 -14.33 -16.88
C PRO A 25 -18.40 -14.89 -17.31
N ARG A 26 -17.54 -14.07 -17.94
CA ARG A 26 -16.21 -14.47 -18.43
C ARG A 26 -15.23 -14.77 -17.28
N LEU A 27 -15.53 -14.30 -16.06
CA LEU A 27 -14.71 -14.55 -14.88
C LEU A 27 -15.09 -15.83 -14.12
N LYS A 28 -16.20 -16.49 -14.44
CA LYS A 28 -16.76 -17.59 -13.64
C LYS A 28 -15.79 -18.78 -13.46
N GLU A 29 -14.97 -19.05 -14.47
CA GLU A 29 -13.99 -20.14 -14.46
C GLU A 29 -12.69 -19.78 -13.73
N TYR A 30 -12.46 -18.50 -13.44
CA TYR A 30 -11.25 -18.05 -12.78
C TYR A 30 -11.29 -18.40 -11.28
N PRO A 31 -10.15 -18.79 -10.69
CA PRO A 31 -10.09 -19.09 -9.26
C PRO A 31 -10.60 -17.93 -8.41
N MET A 32 -11.45 -18.24 -7.43
CA MET A 32 -12.00 -17.32 -6.42
C MET A 32 -12.93 -16.23 -6.98
N MET A 33 -13.42 -16.34 -8.22
CA MET A 33 -14.35 -15.39 -8.84
C MET A 33 -15.82 -15.81 -8.76
N GLN A 34 -16.11 -17.03 -8.29
CA GLN A 34 -17.46 -17.60 -8.33
C GLN A 34 -18.44 -16.87 -7.40
N ASN A 35 -17.96 -16.39 -6.25
CA ASN A 35 -18.74 -15.70 -5.22
C ASN A 35 -17.80 -14.97 -4.25
N PRO A 36 -18.28 -14.04 -3.41
CA PRO A 36 -17.43 -13.23 -2.53
C PRO A 36 -16.84 -13.99 -1.34
N VAL A 37 -17.24 -15.25 -1.10
CA VAL A 37 -16.89 -15.98 0.12
C VAL A 37 -15.40 -16.30 0.20
N PRO A 38 -14.73 -16.89 -0.82
CA PRO A 38 -13.29 -17.15 -0.78
C PRO A 38 -12.45 -15.90 -0.51
N MET A 39 -12.78 -14.77 -1.15
CA MET A 39 -12.06 -13.51 -0.96
C MET A 39 -12.24 -13.00 0.48
N THR A 40 -13.48 -12.99 0.98
CA THR A 40 -13.79 -12.51 2.33
C THR A 40 -13.16 -13.43 3.39
N ALA A 41 -13.21 -14.73 3.22
CA ALA A 41 -12.58 -15.70 4.10
C ALA A 41 -11.05 -15.57 4.13
N THR A 42 -10.43 -15.33 2.97
CA THR A 42 -8.99 -15.05 2.86
C THR A 42 -8.62 -13.79 3.65
N LEU A 43 -9.40 -12.73 3.50
CA LEU A 43 -9.16 -11.47 4.21
C LEU A 43 -9.33 -11.60 5.73
N ILE A 44 -10.39 -12.24 6.19
CA ILE A 44 -10.62 -12.49 7.62
C ILE A 44 -9.46 -13.31 8.19
N SER A 45 -9.05 -14.37 7.50
CA SER A 45 -7.92 -15.22 7.92
C SER A 45 -6.61 -14.44 7.99
N TYR A 46 -6.34 -13.60 6.99
CA TYR A 46 -5.19 -12.70 6.96
C TYR A 46 -5.19 -11.73 8.16
N LEU A 47 -6.32 -11.07 8.45
CA LEU A 47 -6.45 -10.14 9.57
C LEU A 47 -6.27 -10.86 10.91
N LEU A 48 -6.90 -12.04 11.08
CA LEU A 48 -6.74 -12.88 12.27
C LEU A 48 -5.28 -13.26 12.49
N PHE A 49 -4.59 -13.64 11.41
CA PHE A 49 -3.17 -13.98 11.47
C PHE A 49 -2.30 -12.78 11.83
N VAL A 50 -2.42 -11.67 11.11
CA VAL A 50 -1.54 -10.51 11.28
C VAL A 50 -1.74 -9.81 12.62
N MET A 51 -3.00 -9.67 13.05
CA MET A 51 -3.35 -8.89 14.24
C MET A 51 -3.26 -9.69 15.53
N TYR A 52 -3.50 -11.01 15.46
CA TYR A 52 -3.66 -11.82 16.67
C TYR A 52 -2.77 -13.07 16.69
N LEU A 53 -3.00 -14.03 15.80
CA LEU A 53 -2.37 -15.35 15.89
C LEU A 53 -0.86 -15.29 15.66
N GLY A 54 -0.41 -14.56 14.65
CA GLY A 54 0.99 -14.42 14.27
C GLY A 54 1.84 -13.71 15.34
N PRO A 55 1.45 -12.52 15.85
CA PRO A 55 2.14 -11.88 16.97
C PRO A 55 2.21 -12.76 18.22
N ARG A 56 1.13 -13.47 18.56
CA ARG A 56 1.08 -14.39 19.71
C ARG A 56 2.01 -15.60 19.50
N PHE A 57 2.01 -16.18 18.32
CA PHE A 57 2.91 -17.28 17.93
C PHE A 57 4.38 -16.86 17.99
N MET A 58 4.69 -15.61 17.61
CA MET A 58 6.04 -15.05 17.59
C MET A 58 6.50 -14.47 18.93
N ALA A 59 5.63 -14.38 19.94
CA ALA A 59 5.92 -13.75 21.24
C ALA A 59 7.18 -14.36 21.88
N ASN A 60 7.21 -15.69 21.98
CA ASN A 60 8.29 -16.46 22.62
C ASN A 60 9.32 -17.01 21.63
N ARG A 61 9.31 -16.56 20.37
CA ARG A 61 10.24 -17.01 19.32
C ARG A 61 11.19 -15.87 18.92
N LYS A 62 12.39 -16.26 18.48
CA LYS A 62 13.34 -15.36 17.82
C LYS A 62 12.80 -15.00 16.42
N PRO A 63 13.09 -13.81 15.89
CA PRO A 63 12.66 -13.42 14.55
C PRO A 63 13.28 -14.35 13.50
N PHE A 64 12.48 -14.78 12.53
CA PHE A 64 12.95 -15.66 11.45
C PHE A 64 13.91 -14.93 10.50
N GLN A 65 14.94 -15.65 10.03
CA GLN A 65 15.91 -15.17 9.04
C GLN A 65 15.41 -15.49 7.63
N LEU A 66 14.48 -14.69 7.12
CA LEU A 66 13.81 -14.91 5.83
C LEU A 66 14.46 -14.13 4.67
N LYS A 67 15.77 -13.89 4.74
CA LYS A 67 16.47 -13.00 3.79
C LYS A 67 16.31 -13.48 2.34
N GLU A 68 16.73 -14.71 2.06
CA GLU A 68 16.69 -15.28 0.70
C GLU A 68 15.26 -15.41 0.19
N ALA A 69 14.33 -15.86 1.05
CA ALA A 69 12.92 -15.94 0.72
C ALA A 69 12.33 -14.57 0.30
N MET A 70 12.64 -13.50 1.04
CA MET A 70 12.21 -12.14 0.67
C MET A 70 12.85 -11.67 -0.63
N ILE A 71 14.14 -11.96 -0.87
CA ILE A 71 14.80 -11.57 -2.13
C ILE A 71 14.08 -12.21 -3.31
N VAL A 72 13.91 -13.53 -3.29
CA VAL A 72 13.21 -14.27 -4.35
C VAL A 72 11.78 -13.75 -4.52
N TYR A 73 11.04 -13.61 -3.42
CA TYR A 73 9.66 -13.11 -3.44
C TYR A 73 9.55 -11.72 -4.07
N ASN A 74 10.40 -10.76 -3.67
CA ASN A 74 10.35 -9.40 -4.20
C ASN A 74 10.69 -9.39 -5.71
N PHE A 75 11.69 -10.15 -6.16
CA PHE A 75 12.04 -10.23 -7.58
C PHE A 75 10.97 -10.95 -8.43
N LEU A 76 10.30 -11.96 -7.87
CA LEU A 76 9.13 -12.57 -8.52
C LEU A 76 7.98 -11.56 -8.67
N LEU A 77 7.73 -10.72 -7.66
CA LEU A 77 6.72 -9.66 -7.77
C LEU A 77 7.09 -8.56 -8.76
N VAL A 78 8.38 -8.24 -8.91
CA VAL A 78 8.87 -7.38 -10.00
C VAL A 78 8.52 -8.00 -11.35
N GLY A 79 8.88 -9.27 -11.58
CA GLY A 79 8.57 -9.97 -12.83
C GLY A 79 7.07 -10.04 -13.12
N LEU A 80 6.26 -10.37 -12.10
CA LEU A 80 4.81 -10.40 -12.20
C LEU A 80 4.24 -9.01 -12.56
N SER A 81 4.74 -7.96 -11.93
CA SER A 81 4.27 -6.59 -12.18
C SER A 81 4.67 -6.10 -13.58
N ILE A 82 5.86 -6.44 -14.08
CA ILE A 82 6.27 -6.19 -15.48
C ILE A 82 5.31 -6.89 -16.44
N PHE A 83 5.02 -8.16 -16.19
CA PHE A 83 4.09 -8.93 -17.02
C PHE A 83 2.69 -8.33 -17.01
N ILE A 84 2.16 -7.94 -15.85
CA ILE A 84 0.85 -7.29 -15.73
C ILE A 84 0.82 -5.96 -16.49
N VAL A 85 1.85 -5.12 -16.39
CA VAL A 85 1.94 -3.86 -17.15
C VAL A 85 1.92 -4.14 -18.65
N TYR A 86 2.74 -5.08 -19.12
CA TYR A 86 2.77 -5.48 -20.53
C TYR A 86 1.40 -5.97 -21.01
N GLU A 87 0.73 -6.82 -20.22
CA GLU A 87 -0.59 -7.33 -20.57
C GLU A 87 -1.64 -6.22 -20.59
N PHE A 88 -1.64 -5.27 -19.65
CA PHE A 88 -2.56 -4.12 -19.71
C PHE A 88 -2.33 -3.26 -20.96
N LEU A 89 -1.06 -2.97 -21.28
CA LEU A 89 -0.70 -2.22 -22.49
C LEU A 89 -1.23 -2.92 -23.74
N MET A 90 -1.01 -4.23 -23.84
CA MET A 90 -1.39 -5.00 -25.03
C MET A 90 -2.85 -5.50 -25.04
N SER A 91 -3.64 -5.16 -24.03
CA SER A 91 -5.08 -5.45 -23.95
C SER A 91 -5.95 -4.23 -24.24
N GLY A 92 -5.35 -3.07 -24.52
CA GLY A 92 -6.09 -1.86 -24.87
C GLY A 92 -5.25 -0.60 -24.78
N TRP A 93 -4.51 -0.39 -23.69
CA TRP A 93 -3.86 0.90 -23.39
C TRP A 93 -2.82 1.36 -24.42
N ALA A 94 -2.18 0.43 -25.13
CA ALA A 94 -1.23 0.73 -26.22
C ALA A 94 -1.79 0.40 -27.62
N THR A 95 -3.02 -0.11 -27.72
CA THR A 95 -3.61 -0.64 -28.94
C THR A 95 -4.86 0.13 -29.35
N THR A 96 -5.94 0.00 -28.57
CA THR A 96 -7.29 0.43 -28.95
C THR A 96 -7.83 1.58 -28.09
N TYR A 97 -7.31 1.77 -26.87
CA TYR A 97 -7.84 2.76 -25.93
C TYR A 97 -7.42 4.17 -26.29
N THR A 98 -8.32 5.11 -26.03
CA THR A 98 -8.19 6.53 -26.34
C THR A 98 -7.59 7.37 -25.21
N TRP A 99 -7.35 6.76 -24.04
CA TRP A 99 -6.87 7.42 -22.82
C TRP A 99 -7.87 8.47 -22.29
N ARG A 100 -9.16 8.24 -22.55
CA ARG A 100 -10.26 9.12 -22.16
C ARG A 100 -11.43 8.28 -21.63
N CYS A 101 -12.57 8.29 -22.33
CA CYS A 101 -13.69 7.43 -22.02
C CYS A 101 -13.57 6.15 -22.85
N ASP A 102 -12.93 5.16 -22.26
CA ASP A 102 -12.83 3.82 -22.83
C ASP A 102 -13.84 2.91 -22.10
N PRO A 103 -14.94 2.50 -22.77
CA PRO A 103 -15.93 1.61 -22.17
C PRO A 103 -15.37 0.20 -21.98
N ILE A 104 -16.08 -0.62 -21.20
CA ILE A 104 -15.71 -2.01 -21.01
C ILE A 104 -16.15 -2.79 -22.26
N ASP A 105 -15.22 -3.50 -22.90
CA ASP A 105 -15.57 -4.45 -23.95
C ASP A 105 -16.12 -5.74 -23.31
N THR A 106 -17.41 -6.02 -23.52
CA THR A 106 -18.11 -7.21 -23.03
C THR A 106 -18.10 -8.37 -24.03
N SER A 107 -17.48 -8.19 -25.20
CA SER A 107 -17.35 -9.24 -26.21
C SER A 107 -16.41 -10.37 -25.78
N ASN A 108 -16.44 -11.47 -26.54
CA ASN A 108 -15.48 -12.56 -26.42
C ASN A 108 -14.31 -12.41 -27.40
N SER A 109 -13.97 -11.17 -27.79
CA SER A 109 -12.81 -10.92 -28.63
C SER A 109 -11.52 -11.34 -27.89
N PRO A 110 -10.46 -11.75 -28.61
CA PRO A 110 -9.20 -12.10 -27.97
C PRO A 110 -8.62 -10.97 -27.11
N GLU A 111 -8.82 -9.71 -27.51
CA GLU A 111 -8.36 -8.53 -26.78
C GLU A 111 -9.18 -8.31 -25.50
N ALA A 112 -10.51 -8.42 -25.56
CA ALA A 112 -11.37 -8.30 -24.37
C ALA A 112 -11.09 -9.40 -23.35
N LEU A 113 -10.95 -10.65 -23.80
CA LEU A 113 -10.61 -11.78 -22.91
C LEU A 113 -9.21 -11.63 -22.31
N ARG A 114 -8.27 -11.00 -23.03
CA ARG A 114 -6.96 -10.65 -22.50
C ARG A 114 -7.06 -9.59 -21.40
N MET A 115 -7.86 -8.55 -21.59
CA MET A 115 -8.15 -7.53 -20.57
C MET A 115 -8.73 -8.15 -19.30
N VAL A 116 -9.72 -9.03 -19.44
CA VAL A 116 -10.33 -9.76 -18.30
C VAL A 116 -9.28 -10.59 -17.57
N ARG A 117 -8.42 -11.31 -18.30
CA ARG A 117 -7.36 -12.13 -17.72
C ARG A 117 -6.36 -11.30 -16.92
N VAL A 118 -5.90 -10.16 -17.46
CA VAL A 118 -4.95 -9.30 -16.75
C VAL A 118 -5.59 -8.59 -15.57
N ALA A 119 -6.88 -8.22 -15.64
CA ALA A 119 -7.62 -7.69 -14.51
C ALA A 119 -7.69 -8.71 -13.36
N TRP A 120 -7.99 -9.97 -13.65
CA TRP A 120 -7.92 -11.05 -12.67
C TRP A 120 -6.50 -11.26 -12.12
N LEU A 121 -5.49 -11.28 -12.99
CA LEU A 121 -4.11 -11.49 -12.58
C LEU A 121 -3.61 -10.36 -11.67
N PHE A 122 -4.00 -9.12 -11.96
CA PHE A 122 -3.73 -7.97 -11.11
C PHE A 122 -4.36 -8.13 -9.73
N TRP A 123 -5.65 -8.51 -9.66
CA TRP A 123 -6.30 -8.77 -8.38
C TRP A 123 -5.62 -9.90 -7.61
N PHE A 124 -5.28 -11.00 -8.31
CA PHE A 124 -4.59 -12.13 -7.69
C PHE A 124 -3.21 -11.74 -7.16
N SER A 125 -2.51 -10.82 -7.85
CA SER A 125 -1.27 -10.22 -7.34
C SER A 125 -1.48 -9.57 -5.98
N LYS A 126 -2.60 -8.86 -5.74
CA LYS A 126 -2.89 -8.26 -4.43
C LYS A 126 -3.04 -9.30 -3.31
N ILE A 127 -3.51 -10.51 -3.62
CA ILE A 127 -3.56 -11.63 -2.67
C ILE A 127 -2.15 -12.13 -2.33
N ILE A 128 -1.27 -12.24 -3.33
CA ILE A 128 0.14 -12.60 -3.12
C ILE A 128 0.83 -11.54 -2.23
N GLU A 129 0.54 -10.27 -2.46
CA GLU A 129 1.11 -9.14 -1.70
C GLU A 129 0.71 -9.13 -0.22
N LEU A 130 -0.33 -9.86 0.20
CA LEU A 130 -0.64 -10.08 1.63
C LEU A 130 0.54 -10.73 2.38
N MET A 131 1.39 -11.47 1.67
CA MET A 131 2.59 -12.08 2.23
C MET A 131 3.61 -11.04 2.75
N ASP A 132 3.58 -9.80 2.27
CA ASP A 132 4.42 -8.70 2.78
C ASP A 132 4.26 -8.55 4.30
N THR A 133 3.01 -8.55 4.76
CA THR A 133 2.67 -8.39 6.16
C THR A 133 3.04 -9.65 6.96
N VAL A 134 2.88 -10.83 6.36
CA VAL A 134 3.31 -12.10 6.96
C VAL A 134 4.82 -12.06 7.23
N PHE A 135 5.64 -11.59 6.28
CA PHE A 135 7.07 -11.40 6.49
C PHE A 135 7.36 -10.42 7.64
N PHE A 136 6.61 -9.33 7.76
CA PHE A 136 6.78 -8.38 8.87
C PHE A 136 6.49 -9.01 10.23
N VAL A 137 5.42 -9.81 10.34
CA VAL A 137 5.06 -10.54 11.56
C VAL A 137 6.15 -11.54 11.94
N LEU A 138 6.57 -12.40 11.01
CA LEU A 138 7.57 -13.46 11.24
C LEU A 138 8.96 -12.89 11.57
N ARG A 139 9.28 -11.67 11.09
CA ARG A 139 10.53 -10.98 11.41
C ARG A 139 10.45 -10.08 12.66
N LYS A 140 9.30 -10.07 13.36
CA LYS A 140 9.00 -9.18 14.49
C LYS A 140 9.23 -7.70 14.16
N LYS A 141 8.90 -7.28 12.94
CA LYS A 141 9.00 -5.89 12.47
C LYS A 141 7.67 -5.16 12.58
N GLN A 142 7.05 -5.22 13.76
CA GLN A 142 5.73 -4.65 14.02
C GLN A 142 5.64 -3.14 13.76
N GLY A 143 6.75 -2.40 13.90
CA GLY A 143 6.81 -0.99 13.52
C GLY A 143 6.55 -0.70 12.03
N GLN A 144 6.64 -1.71 11.15
CA GLN A 144 6.28 -1.60 9.72
C GLN A 144 4.79 -1.83 9.47
N ILE A 145 4.10 -2.55 10.37
CA ILE A 145 2.67 -2.85 10.27
C ILE A 145 1.88 -1.66 10.82
N THR A 146 1.75 -0.61 10.02
CA THR A 146 0.98 0.58 10.36
C THR A 146 -0.50 0.42 10.02
N PHE A 147 -1.35 1.30 10.54
CA PHE A 147 -2.75 1.39 10.11
C PHE A 147 -2.85 1.55 8.58
N LEU A 148 -2.04 2.43 7.98
CA LEU A 148 -2.00 2.61 6.52
C LEU A 148 -1.70 1.30 5.80
N HIS A 149 -0.72 0.53 6.27
CA HIS A 149 -0.33 -0.75 5.67
C HIS A 149 -1.47 -1.77 5.73
N ILE A 150 -2.04 -1.98 6.92
CA ILE A 150 -3.13 -2.95 7.10
C ILE A 150 -4.36 -2.51 6.31
N PHE A 151 -4.76 -1.24 6.41
CA PHE A 151 -5.92 -0.72 5.70
C PHE A 151 -5.76 -0.92 4.19
N HIS A 152 -4.62 -0.54 3.63
CA HIS A 152 -4.32 -0.75 2.21
C HIS A 152 -4.38 -2.24 1.81
N HIS A 153 -3.61 -3.11 2.47
CA HIS A 153 -3.55 -4.53 2.11
C HIS A 153 -4.83 -5.30 2.45
N SER A 154 -5.74 -4.74 3.25
CA SER A 154 -7.02 -5.39 3.57
C SER A 154 -8.12 -4.94 2.62
N PHE A 155 -8.24 -3.62 2.47
CA PHE A 155 -9.34 -3.01 1.76
C PHE A 155 -9.15 -3.08 0.24
N MET A 156 -7.92 -2.89 -0.25
CA MET A 156 -7.65 -2.88 -1.69
C MET A 156 -7.98 -4.22 -2.38
N PRO A 157 -7.48 -5.39 -1.93
CA PRO A 157 -7.82 -6.64 -2.61
C PRO A 157 -9.33 -6.95 -2.58
N TRP A 158 -10.03 -6.49 -1.54
CA TRP A 158 -11.47 -6.71 -1.38
C TRP A 158 -12.29 -5.83 -2.32
N THR A 159 -11.96 -4.54 -2.42
CA THR A 159 -12.64 -3.64 -3.36
C THR A 159 -12.31 -3.97 -4.81
N TRP A 160 -11.06 -4.36 -5.09
CA TRP A 160 -10.66 -4.83 -6.41
C TRP A 160 -11.42 -6.06 -6.86
N TRP A 161 -11.70 -7.00 -5.95
CA TRP A 161 -12.50 -8.19 -6.26
C TRP A 161 -13.87 -7.80 -6.82
N TRP A 162 -14.58 -6.90 -6.15
CA TRP A 162 -15.86 -6.39 -6.65
C TRP A 162 -15.69 -5.61 -7.96
N GLY A 163 -14.64 -4.79 -8.05
CA GLY A 163 -14.34 -4.01 -9.25
C GLY A 163 -14.16 -4.88 -10.49
N ILE A 164 -13.39 -5.97 -10.39
CA ILE A 164 -13.19 -6.88 -11.52
C ILE A 164 -14.43 -7.72 -11.81
N CYS A 165 -15.19 -8.14 -10.79
CA CYS A 165 -16.41 -8.91 -11.02
C CYS A 165 -17.45 -8.13 -11.83
N TYR A 166 -17.53 -6.81 -11.67
CA TYR A 166 -18.47 -5.97 -12.45
C TYR A 166 -17.84 -5.36 -13.70
N ALA A 167 -16.60 -4.87 -13.61
CA ALA A 167 -15.97 -4.02 -14.60
C ALA A 167 -14.51 -4.42 -14.88
N PRO A 168 -14.26 -5.61 -15.47
CA PRO A 168 -12.91 -6.08 -15.76
C PRO A 168 -12.33 -5.42 -17.02
N GLY A 169 -12.13 -4.09 -17.00
CA GLY A 169 -11.53 -3.35 -18.13
C GLY A 169 -11.92 -1.88 -18.21
N GLY A 170 -11.82 -1.33 -19.41
CA GLY A 170 -12.15 0.07 -19.73
C GLY A 170 -11.26 1.07 -19.00
N MET A 171 -11.73 2.31 -18.92
CA MET A 171 -11.01 3.41 -18.26
C MET A 171 -10.73 3.12 -16.77
N GLY A 172 -11.56 2.27 -16.14
CA GLY A 172 -11.35 1.80 -14.77
C GLY A 172 -10.04 1.03 -14.59
N SER A 173 -9.53 0.35 -15.62
CA SER A 173 -8.28 -0.43 -15.54
C SER A 173 -7.00 0.43 -15.50
N PHE A 174 -7.10 1.74 -15.77
CA PHE A 174 -5.94 2.65 -15.79
C PHE A 174 -5.15 2.61 -14.49
N HIS A 175 -5.86 2.65 -13.36
CA HIS A 175 -5.22 2.68 -12.06
C HIS A 175 -4.51 1.37 -11.69
N ALA A 176 -4.97 0.22 -12.19
CA ALA A 176 -4.24 -1.04 -12.06
C ALA A 176 -2.93 -1.02 -12.85
N MET A 177 -2.95 -0.52 -14.09
CA MET A 177 -1.76 -0.39 -14.92
C MET A 177 -0.72 0.52 -14.25
N VAL A 178 -1.12 1.72 -13.81
CA VAL A 178 -0.20 2.65 -13.12
C VAL A 178 0.28 2.07 -11.79
N ASN A 179 -0.59 1.44 -11.00
CA ASN A 179 -0.20 0.77 -9.75
C ASN A 179 0.87 -0.29 -10.01
N SER A 180 0.67 -1.13 -11.03
CA SER A 180 1.62 -2.18 -11.38
C SER A 180 2.97 -1.60 -11.79
N THR A 181 2.99 -0.50 -12.55
CA THR A 181 4.24 0.22 -12.89
C THR A 181 4.98 0.71 -11.65
N VAL A 182 4.27 1.26 -10.67
CA VAL A 182 4.89 1.69 -9.40
C VAL A 182 5.33 0.49 -8.57
N HIS A 183 4.60 -0.62 -8.60
CA HIS A 183 4.96 -1.86 -7.91
C HIS A 183 6.25 -2.49 -8.44
N ILE A 184 6.56 -2.36 -9.73
CA ILE A 184 7.88 -2.73 -10.29
C ILE A 184 9.00 -2.01 -9.51
N ILE A 185 8.88 -0.68 -9.38
CA ILE A 185 9.89 0.16 -8.72
C ILE A 185 9.97 -0.15 -7.21
N MET A 186 8.81 -0.29 -6.56
CA MET A 186 8.69 -0.54 -5.13
C MET A 186 9.27 -1.90 -4.72
N TYR A 187 8.88 -2.99 -5.42
CA TYR A 187 9.39 -4.32 -5.10
C TYR A 187 10.85 -4.49 -5.50
N PHE A 188 11.32 -3.81 -6.55
CA PHE A 188 12.73 -3.75 -6.86
C PHE A 188 13.54 -3.10 -5.72
N TYR A 189 13.04 -1.98 -5.18
CA TYR A 189 13.62 -1.36 -3.99
C TYR A 189 13.63 -2.32 -2.79
N TYR A 190 12.54 -3.03 -2.53
CA TYR A 190 12.46 -3.99 -1.43
C TYR A 190 13.40 -5.18 -1.59
N GLY A 191 13.50 -5.74 -2.80
CA GLY A 191 14.46 -6.80 -3.13
C GLY A 191 15.90 -6.38 -2.86
N LEU A 192 16.30 -5.18 -3.34
CA LEU A 192 17.62 -4.62 -3.06
C LEU A 192 17.84 -4.34 -1.56
N SER A 193 16.80 -3.87 -0.86
CA SER A 193 16.89 -3.61 0.58
C SER A 193 17.08 -4.90 1.39
N ALA A 194 16.52 -6.02 0.92
CA ALA A 194 16.66 -7.34 1.52
C ALA A 194 18.02 -8.00 1.22
N ALA A 195 18.64 -7.68 0.07
CA ALA A 195 19.95 -8.21 -0.33
C ALA A 195 21.10 -7.86 0.64
N GLY A 196 20.91 -6.83 1.49
CA GLY A 196 21.74 -6.58 2.67
C GLY A 196 22.41 -5.20 2.68
N PRO A 197 23.26 -4.92 3.69
CA PRO A 197 23.87 -3.60 3.90
C PRO A 197 24.71 -3.10 2.72
N ARG A 198 25.30 -4.01 1.93
CA ARG A 198 26.05 -3.67 0.72
C ARG A 198 25.20 -2.90 -0.30
N PHE A 199 23.93 -3.29 -0.47
CA PHE A 199 23.02 -2.67 -1.43
C PHE A 199 22.26 -1.49 -0.82
N GLN A 200 21.97 -1.52 0.49
CA GLN A 200 21.24 -0.45 1.18
C GLN A 200 21.92 0.92 1.07
N LYS A 201 23.25 0.97 0.96
CA LYS A 201 24.01 2.22 0.76
C LYS A 201 23.63 2.95 -0.53
N PHE A 202 23.22 2.23 -1.57
CA PHE A 202 22.81 2.80 -2.86
C PHE A 202 21.32 3.21 -2.89
N LEU A 203 20.55 2.93 -1.83
CA LEU A 203 19.11 3.21 -1.73
C LEU A 203 18.80 4.61 -1.20
N TRP A 204 19.59 5.61 -1.63
CA TRP A 204 19.41 7.03 -1.25
C TRP A 204 18.07 7.60 -1.77
N TRP A 205 17.53 7.01 -2.82
CA TRP A 205 16.32 7.47 -3.51
C TRP A 205 15.00 7.02 -2.86
N LYS A 206 15.03 6.51 -1.61
CA LYS A 206 13.83 6.14 -0.84
C LYS A 206 12.75 7.24 -0.84
N LYS A 207 13.15 8.51 -0.77
CA LYS A 207 12.22 9.65 -0.80
C LYS A 207 11.47 9.75 -2.14
N TYR A 208 12.15 9.49 -3.26
CA TYR A 208 11.54 9.52 -4.60
C TYR A 208 10.52 8.40 -4.80
N MET A 209 10.69 7.25 -4.15
CA MET A 209 9.67 6.20 -4.18
C MET A 209 8.33 6.67 -3.59
N THR A 210 8.35 7.33 -2.43
CA THR A 210 7.10 7.88 -1.86
C THR A 210 6.54 9.02 -2.73
N ALA A 211 7.41 9.80 -3.40
CA ALA A 211 6.97 10.82 -4.35
C ALA A 211 6.26 10.19 -5.56
N ILE A 212 6.82 9.12 -6.16
CA ILE A 212 6.22 8.38 -7.27
C ILE A 212 4.85 7.81 -6.87
N GLN A 213 4.71 7.26 -5.66
CA GLN A 213 3.42 6.78 -5.15
C GLN A 213 2.38 7.91 -5.02
N LEU A 214 2.79 9.08 -4.53
CA LEU A 214 1.91 10.26 -4.48
C LEU A 214 1.52 10.75 -5.87
N THR A 215 2.48 10.81 -6.80
CA THR A 215 2.22 11.17 -8.20
C THR A 215 1.26 10.20 -8.86
N GLN A 216 1.36 8.89 -8.60
CA GLN A 216 0.38 7.90 -9.07
C GLN A 216 -1.04 8.27 -8.65
N PHE A 217 -1.28 8.60 -7.37
CA PHE A 217 -2.64 8.94 -6.93
C PHE A 217 -3.18 10.18 -7.64
N VAL A 218 -2.33 11.19 -7.86
CA VAL A 218 -2.70 12.38 -8.63
C VAL A 218 -3.06 12.02 -10.08
N LEU A 219 -2.21 11.25 -10.76
CA LEU A 219 -2.44 10.83 -12.15
C LEU A 219 -3.73 10.01 -12.30
N VAL A 220 -3.95 9.05 -11.40
CA VAL A 220 -5.16 8.23 -11.39
C VAL A 220 -6.41 9.07 -11.13
N SER A 221 -6.36 9.98 -10.16
CA SER A 221 -7.50 10.86 -9.86
C SER A 221 -7.82 11.78 -11.04
N LEU A 222 -6.81 12.38 -11.68
CA LEU A 222 -7.00 13.23 -12.86
C LEU A 222 -7.64 12.46 -14.02
N HIS A 223 -7.17 11.24 -14.28
CA HIS A 223 -7.76 10.37 -15.31
C HIS A 223 -9.22 10.02 -14.99
N ALA A 224 -9.52 9.61 -13.75
CA ALA A 224 -10.89 9.32 -13.32
C ALA A 224 -11.79 10.56 -13.41
N THR A 225 -11.26 11.74 -13.13
CA THR A 225 -12.00 13.01 -13.20
C THR A 225 -12.46 13.35 -14.63
N GLN A 226 -11.80 12.85 -15.68
CA GLN A 226 -12.24 13.07 -17.07
C GLN A 226 -13.68 12.60 -17.31
N TYR A 227 -14.13 11.55 -16.61
CA TYR A 227 -15.50 11.04 -16.69
C TYR A 227 -16.56 12.13 -16.42
N TYR A 228 -16.29 13.03 -15.47
CA TYR A 228 -17.25 14.09 -15.10
C TYR A 228 -17.28 15.27 -16.08
N PHE A 229 -16.25 15.41 -16.92
CA PHE A 229 -16.14 16.52 -17.88
C PHE A 229 -16.45 16.10 -19.32
N LEU A 230 -16.52 14.80 -19.59
CA LEU A 230 -16.90 14.27 -20.90
C LEU A 230 -18.42 14.22 -21.01
N HIS A 231 -18.98 14.98 -21.95
CA HIS A 231 -20.44 15.10 -22.15
C HIS A 231 -21.09 13.78 -22.59
N SER A 232 -20.33 12.90 -23.26
CA SER A 232 -20.78 11.61 -23.76
C SER A 232 -19.75 10.55 -23.40
N CYS A 233 -20.02 9.76 -22.35
CA CYS A 233 -19.17 8.66 -21.94
C CYS A 233 -20.01 7.44 -21.58
N ASP A 234 -19.99 6.42 -22.45
CA ASP A 234 -20.82 5.22 -22.33
C ASP A 234 -20.18 4.15 -21.42
N TYR A 235 -19.54 4.58 -20.34
CA TYR A 235 -18.95 3.66 -19.37
C TYR A 235 -20.05 3.02 -18.51
N GLN A 236 -20.13 1.70 -18.56
CA GLN A 236 -21.28 0.93 -18.06
C GLN A 236 -21.42 0.92 -16.53
N PHE A 237 -20.33 1.14 -15.79
CA PHE A 237 -20.33 1.07 -14.32
C PHE A 237 -19.76 2.34 -13.66
N PRO A 238 -20.43 3.50 -13.77
CA PRO A 238 -19.92 4.76 -13.22
C PRO A 238 -19.52 4.69 -11.75
N ILE A 239 -20.22 3.87 -10.95
CA ILE A 239 -19.92 3.65 -9.53
C ILE A 239 -18.46 3.25 -9.28
N VAL A 240 -17.86 2.44 -10.16
CA VAL A 240 -16.46 2.01 -10.05
C VAL A 240 -15.52 3.22 -10.14
N LEU A 241 -15.81 4.17 -11.04
CA LEU A 241 -15.00 5.38 -11.21
C LEU A 241 -15.14 6.32 -10.00
N HIS A 242 -16.34 6.42 -9.43
CA HIS A 242 -16.59 7.21 -8.22
C HIS A 242 -15.78 6.65 -7.04
N LEU A 243 -15.74 5.32 -6.90
CA LEU A 243 -14.95 4.64 -5.87
C LEU A 243 -13.45 4.83 -6.10
N ILE A 244 -12.96 4.73 -7.34
CA ILE A 244 -11.55 4.99 -7.68
C ILE A 244 -11.17 6.41 -7.29
N TRP A 245 -11.99 7.41 -7.62
CA TRP A 245 -11.71 8.80 -7.29
C TRP A 245 -11.74 9.07 -5.77
N MET A 246 -12.74 8.52 -5.07
CA MET A 246 -12.86 8.61 -3.62
C MET A 246 -11.65 7.98 -2.91
N TYR A 247 -11.28 6.77 -3.31
CA TYR A 247 -10.12 6.06 -2.74
C TYR A 247 -8.81 6.73 -3.10
N GLY A 248 -8.65 7.22 -4.34
CA GLY A 248 -7.48 7.99 -4.75
C GLY A 248 -7.27 9.22 -3.86
N THR A 249 -8.34 9.96 -3.56
CA THR A 249 -8.30 11.11 -2.63
C THR A 249 -7.97 10.68 -1.21
N PHE A 250 -8.61 9.62 -0.71
CA PHE A 250 -8.37 9.10 0.64
C PHE A 250 -6.92 8.64 0.84
N PHE A 251 -6.37 7.86 -0.10
CA PHE A 251 -4.97 7.41 -0.05
C PHE A 251 -3.99 8.57 -0.23
N PHE A 252 -4.30 9.55 -1.08
CA PHE A 252 -3.47 10.75 -1.21
C PHE A 252 -3.32 11.47 0.13
N VAL A 253 -4.40 11.64 0.90
CA VAL A 253 -4.36 12.25 2.23
C VAL A 253 -3.52 11.41 3.21
N LEU A 254 -3.70 10.08 3.23
CA LEU A 254 -2.94 9.20 4.12
C LEU A 254 -1.44 9.18 3.78
N PHE A 255 -1.08 9.12 2.51
CA PHE A 255 0.32 9.16 2.07
C PHE A 255 0.95 10.55 2.27
N SER A 256 0.19 11.62 2.13
CA SER A 256 0.64 12.98 2.46
C SER A 256 0.94 13.11 3.96
N ASN A 257 0.06 12.58 4.81
CA ASN A 257 0.32 12.52 6.25
C ASN A 257 1.57 11.68 6.57
N PHE A 258 1.73 10.52 5.92
CA PHE A 258 2.95 9.71 6.05
C PHE A 258 4.20 10.50 5.63
N TRP A 259 4.17 11.24 4.53
CA TRP A 259 5.29 12.06 4.06
C TRP A 259 5.69 13.12 5.10
N VAL A 260 4.71 13.85 5.63
CA VAL A 260 4.94 14.86 6.68
C VAL A 260 5.57 14.22 7.92
N GLN A 261 5.06 13.08 8.38
CA GLN A 261 5.59 12.42 9.56
C GLN A 261 6.98 11.81 9.34
N ALA A 262 7.20 11.17 8.20
CA ALA A 262 8.42 10.43 7.90
C ALA A 262 9.61 11.34 7.54
N TYR A 263 9.36 12.37 6.72
CA TYR A 263 10.40 13.16 6.09
C TYR A 263 10.48 14.60 6.62
N VAL A 264 9.35 15.27 6.83
CA VAL A 264 9.35 16.65 7.36
C VAL A 264 9.63 16.66 8.85
N ARG A 265 8.97 15.77 9.61
CA ARG A 265 9.19 15.60 11.06
C ARG A 265 10.32 14.60 11.40
N GLY A 266 10.98 14.05 10.39
CA GLY A 266 12.20 13.25 10.55
C GLY A 266 12.05 11.85 11.18
N LYS A 267 10.83 11.34 11.46
CA LYS A 267 10.65 10.09 12.22
C LYS A 267 11.12 8.82 11.50
N ARG A 268 11.33 8.85 10.17
CA ARG A 268 11.65 7.66 9.34
C ARG A 268 12.64 7.95 8.21
N LEU A 269 13.57 8.88 8.44
CA LEU A 269 14.61 9.24 7.49
C LEU A 269 15.41 8.01 6.99
N PRO A 270 15.95 8.03 5.76
CA PRO A 270 16.86 7.00 5.31
C PRO A 270 18.02 6.87 6.31
N LYS A 271 18.50 5.65 6.56
CA LYS A 271 19.71 5.44 7.35
C LYS A 271 20.88 6.05 6.58
N GLN A 272 21.23 7.30 6.89
CA GLN A 272 22.58 7.77 6.64
C GLN A 272 23.47 7.10 7.69
N ASP A 273 24.57 6.48 7.25
CA ASP A 273 25.62 6.05 8.16
C ASP A 273 26.07 7.31 8.92
N ILE A 274 25.63 7.45 10.18
CA ILE A 274 26.26 8.38 11.10
C ILE A 274 27.67 7.84 11.25
N LYS A 275 28.63 8.42 10.52
CA LYS A 275 30.03 8.39 10.95
C LYS A 275 29.99 8.97 12.37
N GLN A 276 30.18 8.10 13.36
CA GLN A 276 30.57 8.53 14.70
C GLN A 276 31.85 9.35 14.51
N SER A 277 31.71 10.66 14.46
CA SER A 277 32.81 11.55 14.82
C SER A 277 33.00 11.34 16.31
N GLN A 278 33.93 10.46 16.67
CA GLN A 278 34.62 10.61 17.94
C GLN A 278 35.28 11.98 17.88
N ASN A 279 34.71 12.94 18.61
CA ASN A 279 35.47 13.83 19.46
C ASN A 279 34.48 14.52 20.39
N GLY A 280 34.70 14.32 21.69
CA GLY A 280 33.86 14.86 22.73
C GLY A 280 33.90 16.38 22.72
N SER A 281 32.73 16.97 22.89
CA SER A 281 32.51 18.10 23.79
C SER A 281 31.01 18.24 23.98
N ALA A 282 30.59 18.16 25.25
CA ALA A 282 29.23 18.39 25.68
C ALA A 282 28.78 19.78 25.25
N VAL A 283 27.63 19.91 24.62
CA VAL A 283 26.89 21.17 24.58
C VAL A 283 25.43 20.88 24.88
N GLN A 284 24.99 21.54 25.95
CA GLN A 284 23.65 21.51 26.50
C GLN A 284 22.58 21.99 25.51
N THR A 285 21.39 21.49 25.76
CA THR A 285 20.09 22.00 25.33
C THR A 285 19.94 23.51 25.53
N ASN A 286 19.46 24.25 24.53
CA ASN A 286 18.25 25.07 24.69
C ASN A 286 17.68 25.62 23.38
N GLY A 287 16.35 25.77 23.41
CA GLY A 287 15.54 26.25 22.30
C GLY A 287 15.77 27.72 21.96
N LYS A 288 15.45 28.07 20.71
CA LYS A 288 15.29 29.46 20.27
C LYS A 288 13.91 29.94 20.70
N CYS A 289 13.89 30.76 21.76
CA CYS A 289 12.92 31.83 21.93
C CYS A 289 13.63 33.15 21.58
N HIS A 290 12.85 34.10 21.06
CA HIS A 290 13.26 35.38 20.51
C HIS A 290 14.25 36.20 21.36
N GLU A 291 15.22 36.81 20.69
CA GLU A 291 16.07 37.88 21.23
C GLU A 291 15.27 39.16 21.49
N ASN A 292 15.57 39.82 22.61
CA ASN A 292 15.58 41.29 22.74
C ASN A 292 16.43 41.69 23.96
N GLY A 293 17.48 42.50 23.72
CA GLY A 293 17.80 43.67 24.53
C GLY A 293 18.73 43.55 25.76
N TYR A 294 19.93 44.12 25.60
CA TYR A 294 20.66 44.99 26.55
C TYR A 294 21.30 44.44 27.86
N SER A 295 22.65 44.39 27.82
CA SER A 295 23.64 45.07 28.70
C SER A 295 23.94 44.65 30.16
N ASN A 296 25.26 44.52 30.37
CA ASN A 296 26.12 44.82 31.53
C ASN A 296 26.16 43.89 32.76
N GLY A 297 27.40 43.58 33.19
CA GLY A 297 27.72 43.46 34.62
C GLY A 297 28.72 42.38 35.03
N SER A 298 30.01 42.72 35.00
CA SER A 298 31.12 42.37 35.93
C SER A 298 31.05 41.12 36.85
N THR A 299 32.08 40.27 36.69
CA THR A 299 32.98 39.66 37.71
C THR A 299 32.47 39.36 39.12
N ASN A 300 32.64 38.11 39.58
CA ASN A 300 33.54 37.81 40.70
C ASN A 300 33.86 36.31 40.87
N HIS A 301 35.11 36.07 41.27
CA HIS A 301 35.72 34.83 41.73
C HIS A 301 34.98 34.22 42.94
N ASP A 302 34.93 32.89 43.05
CA ASP A 302 35.70 32.18 44.08
C ASP A 302 35.64 30.64 43.98
N ASN A 303 36.80 30.05 44.27
CA ASN A 303 37.10 28.62 44.36
C ASN A 303 36.66 28.06 45.72
N SER A 304 36.09 26.85 45.76
CA SER A 304 36.34 25.80 46.79
C SER A 304 35.46 24.57 46.50
N SER A 305 36.06 23.48 46.04
CA SER A 305 36.46 22.30 46.86
C SER A 305 35.36 21.25 47.08
N ALA A 306 35.53 20.14 46.35
CA ALA A 306 35.28 18.75 46.72
C ALA A 306 34.22 18.40 47.77
N HIS A 307 33.22 17.60 47.36
CA HIS A 307 32.83 16.45 48.16
C HIS A 307 32.36 15.27 47.29
N MET A 308 33.00 14.11 47.51
CA MET A 308 32.60 12.79 47.02
C MET A 308 31.23 12.38 47.55
N GLY A 309 30.44 11.69 46.72
CA GLY A 309 29.23 10.97 47.14
C GLY A 309 28.78 9.94 46.10
N LYS A 310 29.32 8.72 46.19
CA LYS A 310 28.77 7.51 45.56
C LYS A 310 27.45 7.12 46.25
N MET A 311 26.44 6.66 45.50
CA MET A 311 25.67 5.42 45.76
C MET A 311 24.58 5.19 44.69
N LYS A 312 24.66 4.04 43.99
CA LYS A 312 23.73 2.89 44.00
C LYS A 312 22.32 3.22 43.43
N LYS A 313 21.97 2.76 42.23
CA LYS A 313 21.47 1.41 41.88
C LYS A 313 20.41 0.86 42.86
N ALA A 314 19.17 0.91 42.40
CA ALA A 314 18.27 -0.25 42.32
C ALA A 314 17.72 -0.27 40.88
#